data_AF-A0A0V0UVP6-F1
#
_entry.id   AF-A0A0V0UVP6-F1
#
_cell.length_a   1.000
_cell.length_b   1.000
_cell.length_c   1.000
_cell.angle_alpha   90.00
_cell.angle_beta   90.00
_cell.angle_gamma   90.00
#
_symmetry.space_group_name_H-M   'P 1'
#
loop_
_entity.id
_entity.type
_entity.pdbx_description
1 polymer ?
#
loop_
_entity_poly.entity_id
_entity_poly.type
_entity_poly.pdbx_seq_one_letter_code
_entity_poly.pdbx_strand_id
1 'polypeptide(L)'
;MKILNLKGQQISSTKTTNALNKDRILKSVRENTQVTYKVRPIRITPDLSAETMKARRSWTDVIQTLREHKCQPRLIYTSKNLNYNRWRNQRIP
;
A
#
# COMPACT_ATOMS: atom_id res chain seq x y z
N MET A 1 23.16 -2.30 -10.12
CA MET A 1 22.36 -1.86 -11.29
C MET A 1 21.39 -0.78 -10.85
N LYS A 2 21.40 0.40 -11.47
CA LYS A 2 20.44 1.49 -11.21
C LYS A 2 19.27 1.35 -12.18
N ILE A 3 18.06 1.18 -11.67
CA ILE A 3 16.85 1.14 -12.50
C ILE A 3 16.22 2.53 -12.40
N LEU A 4 16.17 3.26 -13.51
CA LEU A 4 15.46 4.53 -13.61
C LEU A 4 14.01 4.24 -14.00
N ASN A 5 13.04 4.79 -13.28
CA ASN A 5 11.64 4.70 -13.72
C ASN A 5 11.37 5.66 -14.89
N LEU A 6 10.18 5.53 -15.51
CA LEU A 6 9.71 6.39 -16.61
C LEU A 6 9.63 7.89 -16.27
N LYS A 7 9.78 8.26 -14.98
CA LYS A 7 9.82 9.64 -14.48
C LYS A 7 11.26 10.11 -14.18
N GLY A 8 12.28 9.37 -14.62
CA GLY A 8 13.70 9.69 -14.37
C GLY A 8 14.15 9.50 -12.92
N GLN A 9 13.35 8.85 -12.07
CA GLN A 9 13.67 8.66 -10.66
C GLN A 9 14.53 7.42 -10.47
N GLN A 10 15.64 7.58 -9.74
CA GLN A 10 16.52 6.46 -9.35
C GLN A 10 15.81 5.56 -8.35
N ILE A 11 15.54 4.31 -8.77
CA ILE A 11 15.07 3.25 -7.89
C ILE A 11 16.22 2.28 -7.68
N SER A 12 16.62 2.12 -6.42
CA SER A 12 17.60 1.12 -5.99
C SER A 12 16.88 0.05 -5.19
N SER A 13 16.93 -1.20 -5.64
CA SER A 13 16.51 -2.35 -4.83
C SER A 13 17.70 -2.83 -4.00
N THR A 14 17.54 -2.86 -2.67
CA THR A 14 18.55 -3.39 -1.74
C THR A 14 17.99 -4.63 -1.06
N LYS A 15 18.68 -5.77 -1.23
CA LYS A 15 18.35 -7.00 -0.53
C LYS A 15 18.94 -6.95 0.87
N THR A 16 18.10 -7.11 1.89
CA THR A 16 18.53 -7.22 3.29
C THR A 16 18.44 -8.67 3.71
N THR A 17 19.43 -9.18 4.45
CA THR A 17 19.47 -10.57 4.93
C THR A 17 18.49 -10.82 6.08
N ASN A 18 18.26 -9.81 6.93
CA ASN A 18 17.40 -9.91 8.11
C ASN A 18 16.04 -9.21 7.89
N ALA A 19 14.96 -9.99 7.91
CA ALA A 19 13.60 -9.49 7.75
C ALA A 19 13.17 -8.51 8.86
N LEU A 20 13.59 -8.78 10.11
CA LEU A 20 13.30 -7.93 11.26
C LEU A 20 13.80 -6.49 11.06
N ASN A 21 15.00 -6.32 10.50
CA ASN A 21 15.59 -5.01 10.27
C ASN A 21 14.85 -4.26 9.16
N LYS A 22 14.42 -4.97 8.11
CA LYS A 22 13.61 -4.42 7.03
C LYS A 22 12.29 -3.85 7.58
N ASP A 23 11.60 -4.59 8.44
CA ASP A 23 10.32 -4.17 9.02
C ASP A 23 10.48 -2.98 9.98
N ARG A 24 11.55 -2.96 10.78
CA ARG A 24 11.87 -1.80 11.65
C ARG A 24 12.14 -0.53 10.86
N ILE A 25 12.89 -0.62 9.76
CA ILE A 25 13.15 0.51 8.87
C ILE A 25 11.83 0.97 8.24
N LEU A 26 11.02 0.06 7.71
CA LEU A 26 9.73 0.42 7.11
C LEU A 26 8.75 1.02 8.13
N LYS A 27 8.78 0.57 9.39
CA LYS A 27 8.00 1.17 10.48
C LYS A 27 8.47 2.58 10.79
N SER A 28 9.78 2.78 10.95
CA SER A 28 10.39 4.10 11.11
C SER A 28 10.03 5.04 9.95
N VAL A 29 10.02 4.56 8.72
CA VAL A 29 9.62 5.35 7.53
C VAL A 29 8.13 5.70 7.54
N ARG A 30 7.26 4.89 8.15
CA ARG A 30 5.83 5.22 8.27
C ARG A 30 5.57 6.25 9.37
N GLU A 31 6.34 6.17 10.45
CA GLU A 31 6.29 7.11 11.57
C GLU A 31 6.87 8.47 11.16
N ASN A 32 7.93 8.47 10.34
CA ASN A 32 8.54 9.69 9.81
C ASN A 32 7.94 10.05 8.45
N THR A 33 7.21 11.17 8.37
CA THR A 33 6.62 11.66 7.12
C THR A 33 7.63 12.04 6.04
N GLN A 34 8.88 12.36 6.42
CA GLN A 34 9.94 12.71 5.49
C GLN A 34 11.24 11.97 5.82
N VAL A 35 11.81 11.31 4.82
CA VAL A 35 13.14 10.69 4.90
C VAL A 35 14.05 11.45 3.96
N THR A 36 15.10 12.08 4.49
CA THR A 36 16.05 12.87 3.71
C THR A 36 17.41 12.18 3.69
N TYR A 37 18.00 12.03 2.51
CA TYR A 37 19.36 11.52 2.34
C TYR A 37 20.13 12.47 1.43
N LYS A 38 21.32 12.92 1.88
CA LYS A 38 22.14 13.89 1.16
C LYS A 38 21.34 15.10 0.67
N VAL A 39 20.54 15.69 1.57
CA VAL A 39 19.68 16.87 1.33
C VAL A 39 18.48 16.61 0.38
N ARG A 40 18.30 15.38 -0.12
CA ARG A 40 17.19 15.02 -1.01
C ARG A 40 16.14 14.17 -0.30
N PRO A 41 14.84 14.49 -0.41
CA PRO A 41 13.79 13.63 0.11
C PRO A 41 13.72 12.33 -0.71
N ILE A 42 13.70 11.18 -0.01
CA ILE A 42 13.63 9.85 -0.60
C ILE A 42 12.36 9.15 -0.09
N ARG A 43 11.72 8.38 -0.98
CA ARG A 43 10.62 7.49 -0.63
C ARG A 43 11.13 6.06 -0.56
N ILE A 44 11.01 5.44 0.61
CA ILE A 44 11.32 4.02 0.81
C ILE A 44 9.99 3.27 0.74
N THR A 45 9.91 2.29 -0.16
CA THR A 45 8.71 1.44 -0.35
C THR A 45 9.13 -0.02 -0.25
N PRO A 46 8.34 -0.90 0.39
CA PRO A 46 8.61 -2.33 0.35
C PRO A 46 8.54 -2.84 -1.09
N ASP A 47 9.47 -3.72 -1.45
CA ASP A 47 9.40 -4.43 -2.73
C ASP A 47 8.25 -5.43 -2.70
N LEU A 48 7.27 -5.23 -3.57
CA LEU A 48 6.06 -6.03 -3.69
C LEU A 48 6.05 -6.70 -5.06
N SER A 49 5.55 -7.94 -5.12
CA SER A 49 5.31 -8.63 -6.39
C SER A 49 4.48 -7.78 -7.35
N ALA A 50 4.76 -7.90 -8.64
CA ALA A 50 3.97 -7.25 -9.69
C ALA A 50 2.48 -7.59 -9.60
N GLU A 51 2.15 -8.83 -9.24
CA GLU A 51 0.77 -9.29 -9.04
C GLU A 51 0.11 -8.60 -7.84
N THR A 52 0.81 -8.54 -6.70
CA THR A 52 0.34 -7.84 -5.49
C THR A 52 0.17 -6.34 -5.74
N MET A 53 1.09 -5.73 -6.51
CA MET A 53 0.96 -4.32 -6.92
C MET A 53 -0.26 -4.10 -7.82
N LYS A 54 -0.51 -5.01 -8.78
CA LYS A 54 -1.68 -4.94 -9.67
C LYS A 54 -2.98 -5.03 -8.88
N ALA A 55 -3.08 -6.01 -7.97
CA ALA A 55 -4.24 -6.16 -7.09
C ALA A 55 -4.47 -4.89 -6.24
N ARG A 56 -3.40 -4.30 -5.66
CA ARG A 56 -3.50 -3.06 -4.87
C ARG A 56 -4.01 -1.88 -5.68
N ARG A 57 -3.58 -1.73 -6.94
CA ARG A 57 -4.09 -0.68 -7.83
C ARG A 57 -5.56 -0.87 -8.14
N SER A 58 -5.98 -2.10 -8.48
CA SER A 58 -7.39 -2.43 -8.73
C SER A 58 -8.27 -2.09 -7.52
N TRP A 59 -7.85 -2.46 -6.31
CA TRP A 59 -8.58 -2.08 -5.09
C TRP A 59 -8.64 -0.57 -4.83
N THR A 60 -7.60 0.18 -5.22
CA THR A 60 -7.60 1.64 -5.07
C THR A 60 -8.65 2.28 -5.96
N ASP A 61 -8.81 1.77 -7.18
CA ASP A 61 -9.82 2.22 -8.13
C ASP A 61 -11.25 1.98 -7.60
N VAL A 62 -11.52 0.76 -7.11
CA VAL A 62 -12.81 0.42 -6.48
C VAL A 62 -13.12 1.33 -5.28
N ILE A 63 -12.13 1.61 -4.42
CA ILE A 63 -12.30 2.50 -3.27
C ILE A 63 -12.59 3.94 -3.74
N GLN A 64 -11.96 4.38 -4.82
CA GLN A 64 -12.16 5.71 -5.40
C GLN A 64 -13.59 5.86 -5.94
N THR A 65 -14.08 4.89 -6.71
CA THR A 65 -15.47 4.86 -7.20
C THR A 65 -16.47 4.87 -6.04
N LEU A 66 -16.22 4.09 -4.98
CA LEU A 66 -17.10 4.09 -3.80
C LEU A 66 -17.15 5.47 -3.13
N ARG A 67 -16.01 6.17 -3.03
CA ARG A 67 -15.96 7.53 -2.48
C ARG A 67 -16.74 8.54 -3.34
N GLU A 68 -16.68 8.41 -4.66
CA GLU A 68 -17.42 9.26 -5.61
C GLU A 68 -18.93 9.13 -5.43
N HIS A 69 -19.42 7.92 -5.17
CA HIS A 69 -20.82 7.67 -4.83
C HIS A 69 -21.21 8.05 -3.39
N LYS A 70 -20.37 8.81 -2.68
CA LYS A 70 -20.53 9.18 -1.26
C LYS A 70 -20.62 7.99 -0.30
N CYS A 71 -20.29 6.78 -0.76
CA CYS A 71 -20.12 5.65 0.13
C CYS A 71 -18.81 5.87 0.89
N GLN A 72 -18.85 5.69 2.21
CA GLN A 72 -17.65 5.74 3.04
C GLN A 72 -17.13 4.31 3.20
N PRO A 73 -16.16 3.85 2.39
CA PRO A 73 -15.66 2.49 2.47
C PRO A 73 -14.99 2.29 3.84
N ARG A 74 -15.62 1.50 4.70
CA ARG A 74 -15.03 1.05 5.97
C ARG A 74 -14.30 -0.26 5.70
N LEU A 75 -12.98 -0.24 5.87
CA LEU A 75 -12.15 -1.44 5.91
C LEU A 75 -12.47 -2.19 7.20
N ILE A 76 -13.45 -3.09 7.15
CA ILE A 76 -13.72 -4.00 8.26
C ILE A 76 -12.66 -5.11 8.20
N TYR A 77 -11.77 -5.14 9.17
CA TYR A 77 -10.87 -6.28 9.33
C TYR A 77 -11.70 -7.47 9.83
N THR A 78 -12.15 -8.33 8.92
CA THR A 78 -12.90 -9.53 9.28
C THR A 78 -11.94 -10.56 9.88
N SER A 79 -11.63 -10.43 11.17
CA SER A 79 -11.07 -11.54 11.93
C SER A 79 -12.21 -12.53 12.20
N LYS A 80 -12.19 -13.62 11.45
CA LYS A 80 -12.98 -14.87 11.58
C LYS A 80 -14.51 -14.73 11.40
N ASN A 81 -14.98 -15.34 10.31
CA ASN A 81 -16.39 -15.72 10.04
C ASN A 81 -17.45 -14.64 10.28
N LEU A 82 -17.58 -13.69 9.35
CA LEU A 82 -18.84 -12.96 9.19
C LEU A 82 -19.55 -13.42 7.92
N ASN A 83 -20.66 -14.11 8.18
CA ASN A 83 -21.62 -14.72 7.27
C ASN A 83 -21.86 -13.87 6.00
N TYR A 84 -21.46 -14.41 4.84
CA TYR A 84 -21.57 -13.81 3.50
C TYR A 84 -22.98 -13.32 3.15
N ASN A 85 -24.01 -13.92 3.76
CA ASN A 85 -25.42 -13.60 3.49
C ASN A 85 -25.93 -12.34 4.22
N ARG A 86 -25.23 -11.83 5.23
CA ARG A 86 -25.63 -10.60 5.95
C ARG A 86 -25.25 -9.32 5.17
N TRP A 87 -24.17 -9.36 4.39
CA TRP A 87 -23.71 -8.22 3.58
C TRP A 87 -24.55 -7.99 2.32
N ARG A 88 -25.14 -9.05 1.74
CA ARG A 88 -25.94 -8.93 0.51
C ARG A 88 -27.27 -8.19 0.74
N ASN A 89 -27.80 -8.21 1.97
CA ASN A 89 -29.08 -7.61 2.36
C ASN A 89 -28.94 -6.20 2.98
N GLN A 90 -27.76 -5.58 2.91
CA GLN A 90 -27.56 -4.17 3.28
C GLN A 90 -27.36 -3.28 2.04
N ARG A 91 -27.92 -3.66 0.89
CA ARG A 91 -28.09 -2.72 -0.22
C ARG A 91 -29.06 -1.63 0.23
N ILE A 92 -28.49 -0.43 0.33
CA ILE A 92 -29.08 0.89 0.58
C ILE A 92 -30.33 1.07 -0.32
N PRO A 93 -31.40 1.78 0.13
CA PRO A 93 -32.57 2.09 -0.69
C PRO A 93 -32.23 2.79 -2.01
#